data_AF-A0AAD6PIW9-F1
#
_entry.id   AF-A0AAD6PIW9-F1
#
_cell.length_a   1.000
_cell.length_b   1.000
_cell.length_c   1.000
_cell.angle_alpha   90.00
_cell.angle_beta   90.00
_cell.angle_gamma   90.00
#
_symmetry.space_group_name_H-M   'P 1'
#
loop_
_entity.id
_entity.type
_entity.pdbx_description
1 polymer ?
#
loop_
_entity_poly.entity_id
_entity_poly.type
_entity_poly.pdbx_seq_one_letter_code
_entity_poly.pdbx_strand_id
1 'polypeptide(L)'
;MEALFAPSVHISASSTSHNKTPFTKSRVSFSHLKLPVLPMLLTLGKTTSKSHSFTTKTSSAAVSAEEEPDTAKKEEKFEWYAQWYPVMPVCDLDKRVPHAKKVMGLDLVVWWDRNESEWKVFDDTCPHRLAPLSEGRIDQWGRLQCSYHGWCFNGSGNCKLIPQAPPDGPPVHTSMKACVAAYPSTVQHDIVWFWPNTDPKHKDIITRKQPPFIPELDDPSFTKYMGNRDLPYGYDVLIENLLDPAHLPYAHYGLVTAPEQEVKSDREGGGPMDLSVKKLDSQGFFENQDLFGDTKFIAPCISYASSSPGDAPEKVSIYY
;
A
#
# COMPACT_ATOMS: atom_id res chain seq x y z
N MET A 1 27.48 -2.26 -64.15
CA MET A 1 27.91 -2.02 -62.75
C MET A 1 28.18 -3.38 -62.14
N GLU A 2 29.46 -3.74 -62.13
CA GLU A 2 29.97 -4.96 -61.48
C GLU A 2 29.85 -4.83 -59.95
N ALA A 3 29.48 -5.93 -59.28
CA ALA A 3 29.96 -6.26 -57.94
C ALA A 3 29.69 -7.75 -57.67
N LEU A 4 30.65 -8.55 -58.14
CA LEU A 4 31.21 -9.80 -57.62
C LEU A 4 30.49 -10.53 -56.45
N PHE A 5 30.06 -11.76 -56.74
CA PHE A 5 29.85 -12.85 -55.79
C PHE A 5 31.16 -13.63 -55.58
N ALA A 6 31.48 -14.03 -54.34
CA ALA A 6 32.48 -15.04 -54.02
C ALA A 6 31.90 -16.08 -53.04
N PRO A 7 32.35 -17.35 -53.07
CA PRO A 7 31.60 -18.49 -52.55
C PRO A 7 32.09 -19.06 -51.21
N SER A 8 31.22 -19.92 -50.64
CA SER A 8 31.30 -20.66 -49.38
C SER A 8 32.59 -21.45 -49.13
N VAL A 9 32.98 -21.52 -47.85
CA VAL A 9 33.85 -22.55 -47.29
C VAL A 9 33.18 -23.17 -46.06
N HIS A 10 32.95 -24.48 -46.10
CA HIS A 10 32.56 -25.30 -44.97
C HIS A 10 33.79 -25.68 -44.13
N ILE A 11 33.71 -25.50 -42.81
CA ILE A 11 34.57 -26.20 -41.84
C ILE A 11 33.68 -26.74 -40.72
N SER A 12 33.73 -28.06 -40.53
CA SER A 12 33.13 -28.76 -39.40
C SER A 12 33.99 -28.60 -38.15
N ALA A 13 33.36 -28.38 -36.99
CA ALA A 13 33.98 -28.62 -35.71
C ALA A 13 32.97 -29.28 -34.76
N SER A 14 33.30 -30.52 -34.40
CA SER A 14 32.69 -31.30 -33.31
C SER A 14 32.90 -30.61 -31.98
N SER A 15 31.84 -30.40 -31.20
CA SER A 15 31.95 -29.96 -29.81
C SER A 15 31.95 -31.16 -28.86
N THR A 16 32.98 -31.19 -28.04
CA THR A 16 33.26 -32.12 -26.96
C THR A 16 32.33 -31.91 -25.76
N SER A 17 31.99 -33.01 -25.10
CA SER A 17 31.24 -33.02 -23.84
C SER A 17 32.08 -32.49 -22.68
N HIS A 18 31.53 -31.59 -21.88
CA HIS A 18 31.97 -31.42 -20.49
C HIS A 18 30.78 -31.18 -19.55
N ASN A 19 30.52 -32.22 -18.76
CA ASN A 19 30.05 -32.29 -17.37
C ASN A 19 29.05 -31.24 -16.85
N LYS A 20 27.80 -31.70 -16.72
CA LYS A 20 26.77 -31.16 -15.83
C LYS A 20 27.13 -31.47 -14.37
N THR A 21 27.27 -30.45 -13.54
CA THR A 21 27.20 -30.57 -12.08
C THR A 21 25.73 -30.78 -11.66
N PRO A 22 25.41 -31.80 -10.83
CA PRO A 22 24.05 -32.00 -10.35
C PRO A 22 23.82 -31.16 -9.08
N PHE A 23 23.02 -30.09 -9.18
CA PHE A 23 22.42 -29.50 -8.00
C PHE A 23 21.24 -30.38 -7.55
N THR A 24 21.49 -31.15 -6.49
CA THR A 24 20.51 -31.91 -5.72
C THR A 24 19.42 -30.99 -5.17
N LYS A 25 18.19 -31.12 -5.68
CA LYS A 25 16.99 -30.58 -5.03
C LYS A 25 16.73 -31.39 -3.76
N SER A 26 16.98 -30.80 -2.60
CA SER A 26 16.45 -31.32 -1.34
C SER A 26 14.92 -31.25 -1.40
N ARG A 27 14.27 -32.41 -1.51
CA ARG A 27 12.83 -32.55 -1.29
C ARG A 27 12.62 -32.57 0.22
N VAL A 28 12.27 -31.42 0.80
CA VAL A 28 11.66 -31.40 2.14
C VAL A 28 10.21 -31.83 1.98
N SER A 29 9.94 -33.06 2.41
CA SER A 29 8.58 -33.60 2.53
C SER A 29 7.95 -33.01 3.79
N PHE A 30 6.97 -32.13 3.65
CA PHE A 30 6.09 -31.76 4.76
C PHE A 30 5.06 -32.88 4.94
N SER A 31 5.38 -33.84 5.80
CA SER A 31 4.39 -34.76 6.35
C SER A 31 3.44 -33.96 7.25
N HIS A 32 2.16 -33.89 6.86
CA HIS A 32 1.08 -33.39 7.71
C HIS A 32 1.00 -34.21 9.00
N LEU A 33 1.52 -33.66 10.10
CA LEU A 33 1.21 -34.12 11.45
C LEU A 33 -0.21 -33.65 11.80
N LYS A 34 -1.17 -34.58 11.72
CA LYS A 34 -2.52 -34.40 12.27
C LYS A 34 -2.44 -34.45 13.79
N LEU A 35 -2.71 -33.32 14.45
CA LEU A 35 -2.97 -33.27 15.89
C LEU A 35 -4.40 -33.78 16.17
N PRO A 36 -4.62 -34.59 17.22
CA PRO A 36 -5.95 -35.10 17.54
C PRO A 36 -6.80 -34.03 18.23
N VAL A 37 -8.00 -33.81 17.72
CA VAL A 37 -9.06 -33.04 18.36
C VAL A 37 -9.70 -33.92 19.44
N LEU A 38 -9.59 -33.54 20.72
CA LEU A 38 -10.41 -34.13 21.79
C LEU A 38 -11.79 -33.44 21.84
N PRO A 39 -12.90 -34.18 22.03
CA PRO A 39 -14.21 -33.58 22.19
C PRO A 39 -14.37 -33.07 23.63
N MET A 40 -14.65 -31.77 23.79
CA MET A 40 -15.01 -31.20 25.08
C MET A 40 -16.51 -31.42 25.33
N LEU A 41 -16.81 -32.28 26.30
CA LEU A 41 -18.15 -32.61 26.77
C LEU A 41 -18.72 -31.41 27.55
N LEU A 42 -19.81 -30.81 27.06
CA LEU A 42 -20.55 -29.77 27.78
C LEU A 42 -21.41 -30.40 28.88
N THR A 43 -20.95 -30.32 30.13
CA THR A 43 -21.80 -30.56 31.31
C THR A 43 -22.32 -29.24 31.87
N LEU A 44 -23.63 -29.05 31.79
CA LEU A 44 -24.34 -27.89 32.33
C LEU A 44 -24.44 -28.01 33.87
N GLY A 45 -23.53 -27.37 34.59
CA GLY A 45 -23.55 -27.26 36.05
C GLY A 45 -24.07 -25.88 36.48
N LYS A 46 -25.28 -25.82 37.05
CA LYS A 46 -25.77 -24.63 37.77
C LYS A 46 -25.07 -24.56 39.12
N THR A 47 -24.26 -23.52 39.33
CA THR A 47 -23.82 -23.12 40.67
C THR A 47 -23.95 -21.61 40.84
N THR A 48 -24.88 -21.22 41.70
CA THR A 48 -25.06 -19.86 42.20
C THR A 48 -23.92 -19.53 43.17
N SER A 49 -23.19 -18.42 42.94
CA SER A 49 -22.27 -17.87 43.93
C SER A 49 -22.44 -16.36 44.04
N LYS A 50 -22.60 -15.91 45.28
CA LYS A 50 -22.87 -14.53 45.71
C LYS A 50 -21.64 -13.66 45.48
N SER A 51 -21.79 -12.52 44.80
CA SER A 51 -20.76 -11.48 44.75
C SER A 51 -20.79 -10.65 46.03
N HIS A 52 -19.65 -10.58 46.71
CA HIS A 52 -19.38 -9.56 47.72
C HIS A 52 -18.81 -8.32 47.02
N SER A 53 -19.51 -7.20 47.12
CA SER A 53 -19.07 -5.90 46.63
C SER A 53 -17.98 -5.34 47.54
N PHE A 54 -16.79 -5.10 47.01
CA PHE A 54 -15.79 -4.25 47.64
C PHE A 54 -16.03 -2.79 47.22
N THR A 55 -16.36 -1.95 48.20
CA THR A 55 -16.59 -0.52 48.01
C THR A 55 -15.28 0.23 48.28
N THR A 56 -14.63 0.74 47.24
CA THR A 56 -13.50 1.66 47.38
C THR A 56 -14.05 3.09 47.44
N LYS A 57 -13.78 3.81 48.53
CA LYS A 57 -14.15 5.21 48.70
C LYS A 57 -13.27 6.10 47.82
N THR A 58 -13.84 6.73 46.81
CA THR A 58 -13.21 7.84 46.09
C THR A 58 -13.48 9.13 46.84
N SER A 59 -12.43 9.78 47.33
CA SER A 59 -12.45 11.15 47.83
C SER A 59 -12.51 12.09 46.63
N SER A 60 -13.57 12.89 46.50
CA SER A 60 -13.65 13.95 45.51
C SER A 60 -12.87 15.17 46.01
N ALA A 61 -11.62 15.31 45.58
CA ALA A 61 -10.98 16.62 45.54
C ALA A 61 -11.48 17.31 44.26
N ALA A 62 -12.22 18.41 44.44
CA ALA A 62 -12.65 19.25 43.33
C ALA A 62 -11.41 19.88 42.67
N VAL A 63 -11.15 19.47 41.43
CA VAL A 63 -10.23 20.19 40.55
C VAL A 63 -11.09 21.16 39.76
N SER A 64 -10.87 22.45 39.99
CA SER A 64 -11.49 23.55 39.26
C SER A 64 -11.17 23.38 37.78
N ALA A 65 -12.18 23.13 36.96
CA ALA A 65 -12.06 23.20 35.51
C ALA A 65 -11.94 24.69 35.15
N GLU A 66 -10.76 25.11 34.71
CA GLU A 66 -10.62 26.38 34.00
C GLU A 66 -11.35 26.22 32.66
N GLU A 67 -12.31 27.11 32.41
CA GLU A 67 -13.08 27.16 31.16
C GLU A 67 -12.15 27.52 30.00
N GLU A 68 -11.83 26.54 29.16
CA GLU A 68 -11.23 26.76 27.84
C GLU A 68 -12.20 27.59 26.97
N PRO A 69 -11.72 28.61 26.25
CA PRO A 69 -12.58 29.48 25.44
C PRO A 69 -13.19 28.68 24.27
N ASP A 70 -14.51 28.62 24.27
CA ASP A 70 -15.38 28.10 23.20
C ASP A 70 -15.17 28.92 21.91
N THR A 71 -14.09 28.59 21.20
CA THR A 71 -13.98 28.85 19.77
C THR A 71 -14.29 27.55 19.07
N ALA A 72 -15.55 27.36 18.72
CA ALA A 72 -15.98 26.39 17.72
C ALA A 72 -15.31 26.71 16.36
N LYS A 73 -14.01 26.40 16.25
CA LYS A 73 -13.34 26.23 14.97
C LYS A 73 -14.08 25.09 14.30
N LYS A 74 -14.67 25.38 13.14
CA LYS A 74 -15.24 24.38 12.24
C LYS A 74 -14.17 23.32 12.05
N GLU A 75 -14.33 22.14 12.64
CA GLU A 75 -13.40 21.04 12.44
C GLU A 75 -13.35 20.76 10.94
N GLU A 76 -12.19 21.02 10.32
CA GLU A 76 -11.99 20.71 8.92
C GLU A 76 -12.02 19.19 8.76
N LYS A 77 -13.07 18.68 8.14
CA LYS A 77 -13.22 17.25 7.87
C LYS A 77 -12.24 16.82 6.78
N PHE A 78 -11.47 15.76 7.04
CA PHE A 78 -10.61 15.17 6.03
C PHE A 78 -11.43 14.39 4.99
N GLU A 79 -11.30 14.78 3.73
CA GLU A 79 -11.99 14.15 2.60
C GLU A 79 -11.18 12.97 2.05
N TRP A 80 -11.37 11.78 2.64
CA TRP A 80 -10.61 10.56 2.31
C TRP A 80 -10.60 10.19 0.83
N TYR A 81 -11.73 10.38 0.12
CA TYR A 81 -11.84 10.06 -1.31
C TYR A 81 -11.38 11.20 -2.24
N ALA A 82 -10.80 12.26 -1.67
CA ALA A 82 -10.27 13.41 -2.39
C ALA A 82 -8.76 13.61 -2.14
N GLN A 83 -8.02 12.50 -2.09
CA GLN A 83 -6.59 12.45 -1.85
C GLN A 83 -5.91 11.47 -2.81
N TRP A 84 -4.61 11.65 -3.03
CA TRP A 84 -3.81 10.66 -3.75
C TRP A 84 -3.32 9.59 -2.79
N TYR A 85 -3.47 8.34 -3.19
CA TYR A 85 -2.95 7.19 -2.46
C TYR A 85 -1.93 6.46 -3.32
N PRO A 86 -0.80 6.05 -2.75
CA PRO A 86 0.10 5.12 -3.42
C PRO A 86 -0.61 3.76 -3.55
N VAL A 87 -0.30 3.04 -4.62
CA VAL A 87 -0.85 1.70 -4.89
C VAL A 87 0.24 0.65 -4.84
N MET A 88 1.37 0.90 -5.52
CA MET A 88 2.51 0.00 -5.55
C MET A 88 3.77 0.67 -6.11
N PRO A 89 4.98 0.33 -5.61
CA PRO A 89 6.21 0.59 -6.35
C PRO A 89 6.19 -0.05 -7.73
N VAL A 90 6.66 0.67 -8.74
CA VAL A 90 6.72 0.18 -10.14
C VAL A 90 7.65 -1.04 -10.26
N CYS A 91 8.70 -1.13 -9.44
CA CYS A 91 9.61 -2.27 -9.44
C CYS A 91 8.97 -3.59 -9.01
N ASP A 92 7.84 -3.53 -8.30
CA ASP A 92 7.09 -4.71 -7.85
C ASP A 92 5.98 -5.12 -8.83
N LEU A 93 5.85 -4.40 -9.95
CA LEU A 93 4.83 -4.66 -10.97
C LEU A 93 5.44 -5.25 -12.25
N ASP A 94 4.80 -6.30 -12.77
CA ASP A 94 5.12 -6.91 -14.07
C ASP A 94 4.19 -6.37 -15.16
N LYS A 95 4.74 -5.66 -16.15
CA LYS A 95 3.99 -5.07 -17.28
C LYS A 95 3.27 -6.10 -18.17
N ARG A 96 3.49 -7.40 -17.98
CA ARG A 96 2.91 -8.47 -18.80
C ARG A 96 1.56 -8.95 -18.29
N VAL A 97 1.25 -8.72 -17.01
CA VAL A 97 0.04 -9.23 -16.35
C VAL A 97 -0.65 -8.12 -15.55
N PRO A 98 -1.98 -8.18 -15.39
CA PRO A 98 -2.68 -7.33 -14.44
C PRO A 98 -2.43 -7.80 -12.99
N HIS A 99 -2.51 -6.88 -12.03
CA HIS A 99 -2.21 -7.10 -10.62
C HIS A 99 -3.41 -6.70 -9.76
N ALA A 100 -3.88 -7.63 -8.91
CA ALA A 100 -4.90 -7.34 -7.90
C ALA A 100 -4.29 -6.52 -6.76
N LYS A 101 -4.97 -5.46 -6.36
CA LYS A 101 -4.62 -4.62 -5.21
C LYS A 101 -5.88 -4.23 -4.45
N LYS A 102 -5.73 -3.93 -3.16
CA LYS A 102 -6.81 -3.37 -2.35
C LYS A 102 -6.27 -2.17 -1.59
N VAL A 103 -6.88 -1.00 -1.81
CA VAL A 103 -6.49 0.24 -1.10
C VAL A 103 -7.76 0.93 -0.60
N MET A 104 -7.78 1.31 0.67
CA MET A 104 -8.99 1.84 1.34
C MET A 104 -10.25 0.97 1.17
N GLY A 105 -10.08 -0.35 1.11
CA GLY A 105 -11.18 -1.29 0.88
C GLY A 105 -11.69 -1.38 -0.57
N LEU A 106 -11.18 -0.56 -1.48
CA LEU A 106 -11.48 -0.64 -2.92
C LEU A 106 -10.66 -1.76 -3.56
N ASP A 107 -11.31 -2.67 -4.26
CA ASP A 107 -10.65 -3.71 -5.07
C ASP A 107 -10.23 -3.12 -6.42
N LEU A 108 -8.93 -3.12 -6.68
CA LEU A 108 -8.29 -2.45 -7.81
C LEU A 108 -7.52 -3.44 -8.69
N VAL A 109 -7.55 -3.20 -10.00
CA VAL A 109 -6.63 -3.83 -10.94
C VAL A 109 -5.63 -2.80 -11.44
N VAL A 110 -4.34 -3.06 -11.19
CA VAL A 110 -3.22 -2.29 -11.75
C VAL A 110 -2.70 -3.03 -12.97
N TRP A 111 -2.66 -2.38 -14.12
CA TRP A 111 -2.23 -3.03 -15.37
C TRP A 111 -1.52 -2.05 -16.29
N TRP A 112 -0.70 -2.59 -17.20
CA TRP A 112 0.07 -1.81 -18.16
C TRP A 112 -0.69 -1.69 -19.49
N ASP A 113 -1.15 -0.48 -19.83
CA ASP A 113 -1.70 -0.21 -21.15
C ASP A 113 -0.55 -0.08 -22.16
N ARG A 114 -0.42 -1.05 -23.07
CA ARG A 114 0.64 -1.04 -24.09
C ARG A 114 0.43 0.03 -25.15
N ASN A 115 -0.81 0.49 -25.35
CA ASN A 115 -1.13 1.50 -26.36
C ASN A 115 -0.74 2.90 -25.88
N GLU A 116 -0.92 3.18 -24.60
CA GLU A 116 -0.56 4.46 -23.98
C GLU A 116 0.83 4.43 -23.32
N SER A 117 1.42 3.24 -23.13
CA SER A 117 2.66 3.04 -22.38
C SER A 117 2.60 3.60 -20.96
N GLU A 118 1.48 3.34 -20.28
CA GLU A 118 1.19 3.85 -18.94
C GLU A 118 0.57 2.79 -18.04
N TRP A 119 0.84 2.90 -16.73
CA TRP A 119 0.12 2.14 -15.72
C TRP A 119 -1.27 2.73 -15.51
N LYS A 120 -2.30 1.87 -15.49
CA LYS A 120 -3.70 2.23 -15.28
C LYS A 120 -4.26 1.48 -14.08
N VAL A 121 -5.20 2.13 -13.38
CA VAL A 121 -5.86 1.60 -12.19
C VAL A 121 -7.36 1.62 -12.40
N PHE A 122 -7.99 0.45 -12.45
CA PHE A 122 -9.45 0.31 -12.59
C PHE A 122 -10.05 -0.39 -11.38
N ASP A 123 -11.38 -0.35 -11.25
CA ASP A 123 -12.10 -1.33 -10.43
C ASP A 123 -11.72 -2.74 -10.87
N ASP A 124 -11.42 -3.62 -9.91
CA ASP A 124 -11.15 -5.03 -10.18
C ASP A 124 -12.44 -5.83 -10.41
N THR A 125 -13.31 -5.33 -11.26
CA THR A 125 -14.65 -5.89 -11.45
C THR A 125 -15.11 -5.65 -12.87
N CYS A 126 -15.26 -6.73 -13.64
CA CYS A 126 -15.78 -6.66 -14.99
C CYS A 126 -17.27 -6.25 -14.98
N PRO A 127 -17.68 -5.20 -15.70
CA PRO A 127 -19.07 -4.73 -15.69
C PRO A 127 -20.09 -5.74 -16.27
N HIS A 128 -19.62 -6.79 -16.94
CA HIS A 128 -20.47 -7.84 -17.48
C HIS A 128 -21.05 -8.76 -16.40
N ARG A 129 -20.18 -9.41 -15.61
CA ARG A 129 -20.55 -10.46 -14.62
C ARG A 129 -19.67 -10.42 -13.37
N LEU A 130 -19.08 -9.26 -13.08
CA LEU A 130 -18.30 -8.97 -11.86
C LEU A 130 -17.05 -9.84 -11.66
N ALA A 131 -16.57 -10.51 -12.71
CA ALA A 131 -15.32 -11.26 -12.62
C ALA A 131 -14.15 -10.29 -12.37
N PRO A 132 -13.19 -10.67 -11.51
CA PRO A 132 -11.99 -9.86 -11.29
C PRO A 132 -11.21 -9.72 -12.60
N LEU A 133 -10.86 -8.48 -12.93
CA LEU A 133 -10.09 -8.16 -14.13
C LEU A 133 -8.60 -8.45 -13.93
N SER A 134 -8.13 -8.48 -12.68
CA SER A 134 -6.80 -8.89 -12.25
C SER A 134 -6.50 -10.37 -12.55
N GLU A 135 -7.52 -11.21 -12.66
CA GLU A 135 -7.38 -12.59 -13.15
C GLU A 135 -7.35 -12.68 -14.70
N GLY A 136 -7.49 -11.54 -15.37
CA GLY A 136 -7.46 -11.40 -16.82
C GLY A 136 -6.05 -11.44 -17.41
N ARG A 137 -5.89 -10.76 -18.55
CA ARG A 137 -4.62 -10.68 -19.27
C ARG A 137 -4.55 -9.42 -20.12
N ILE A 138 -3.34 -9.05 -20.52
CA ILE A 138 -3.15 -8.03 -21.57
C ILE A 138 -3.18 -8.75 -22.92
N ASP A 139 -4.17 -8.43 -23.75
CA ASP A 139 -4.35 -9.08 -25.05
C ASP A 139 -3.27 -8.68 -26.06
N GLN A 140 -3.28 -9.32 -27.24
CA GLN A 140 -2.31 -9.05 -28.31
C GLN A 140 -2.40 -7.63 -28.89
N TRP A 141 -3.49 -6.91 -28.62
CA TRP A 141 -3.70 -5.50 -29.00
C TRP A 141 -3.44 -4.54 -27.84
N GLY A 142 -2.86 -5.02 -26.74
CA GLY A 142 -2.47 -4.19 -25.61
C GLY A 142 -3.59 -3.76 -24.68
N ARG A 143 -4.77 -4.39 -24.75
CA ARG A 143 -5.95 -4.06 -23.93
C ARG A 143 -6.06 -4.98 -22.73
N LEU A 144 -6.70 -4.52 -21.66
CA LEU A 144 -7.07 -5.38 -20.55
C LEU A 144 -8.23 -6.28 -20.95
N GLN A 145 -8.02 -7.59 -20.96
CA GLN A 145 -9.01 -8.60 -21.34
C GLN A 145 -9.46 -9.40 -20.11
N CYS A 146 -10.77 -9.38 -19.85
CA CYS A 146 -11.38 -10.18 -18.79
C CYS A 146 -11.21 -11.68 -19.06
N SER A 147 -10.85 -12.43 -18.01
CA SER A 147 -10.70 -13.89 -18.05
C SER A 147 -11.99 -14.63 -18.36
N TYR A 148 -13.14 -14.08 -17.97
CA TYR A 148 -14.41 -14.79 -18.03
C TYR A 148 -14.97 -14.89 -19.45
N HIS A 149 -15.29 -13.76 -20.08
CA HIS A 149 -15.91 -13.72 -21.42
C HIS A 149 -15.07 -12.97 -22.46
N GLY A 150 -13.85 -12.56 -22.10
CA GLY A 150 -12.93 -11.93 -23.04
C GLY A 150 -13.27 -10.50 -23.44
N TRP A 151 -14.13 -9.80 -22.69
CA TRP A 151 -14.37 -8.36 -22.88
C TRP A 151 -13.06 -7.60 -22.71
N CYS A 152 -12.76 -6.69 -23.65
CA CYS A 152 -11.50 -5.94 -23.67
C CYS A 152 -11.74 -4.45 -23.42
N PHE A 153 -10.91 -3.85 -22.57
CA PHE A 153 -10.98 -2.45 -22.15
C PHE A 153 -9.69 -1.70 -22.52
N ASN A 154 -9.79 -0.43 -22.93
CA ASN A 154 -8.62 0.44 -23.08
C ASN A 154 -8.28 1.16 -21.76
N GLY A 155 -7.19 1.93 -21.74
CA GLY A 155 -6.71 2.70 -20.58
C GLY A 155 -7.68 3.73 -20.00
N SER A 156 -8.72 4.11 -20.73
CA SER A 156 -9.81 4.96 -20.23
C SER A 156 -10.99 4.19 -19.64
N GLY A 157 -10.91 2.86 -19.55
CA GLY A 157 -11.99 1.98 -19.09
C GLY A 157 -13.08 1.69 -20.13
N ASN A 158 -12.97 2.22 -21.35
CA ASN A 158 -13.97 1.99 -22.40
C ASN A 158 -13.88 0.55 -22.92
N CYS A 159 -15.02 -0.13 -23.03
CA CYS A 159 -15.07 -1.42 -23.71
C CYS A 159 -14.80 -1.24 -25.20
N LYS A 160 -13.80 -1.96 -25.71
CA LYS A 160 -13.37 -1.92 -27.11
C LYS A 160 -13.76 -3.16 -27.88
N LEU A 161 -14.01 -4.26 -27.20
CA LEU A 161 -14.37 -5.52 -27.84
C LEU A 161 -15.20 -6.37 -26.89
N ILE A 162 -16.33 -6.85 -27.40
CA ILE A 162 -17.13 -7.92 -26.81
C ILE A 162 -17.07 -9.06 -27.83
N PRO A 163 -16.30 -10.14 -27.61
CA PRO A 163 -16.10 -11.17 -28.63
C PRO A 163 -17.40 -11.85 -29.09
N GLN A 164 -18.43 -11.84 -28.24
CA GLN A 164 -19.73 -12.45 -28.51
C GLN A 164 -20.72 -11.50 -29.20
N ALA A 165 -20.38 -10.22 -29.37
CA ALA A 165 -21.22 -9.29 -30.11
C ALA A 165 -20.98 -9.45 -31.62
N PRO A 166 -22.02 -9.64 -32.45
CA PRO A 166 -21.85 -9.76 -33.88
C PRO A 166 -21.37 -8.44 -34.50
N PRO A 167 -20.49 -8.46 -35.53
CA PRO A 167 -19.99 -7.25 -36.17
C PRO A 167 -21.09 -6.34 -36.72
N ASP A 168 -22.16 -6.92 -37.27
CA ASP A 168 -23.30 -6.21 -37.85
C ASP A 168 -24.42 -5.91 -36.83
N GLY A 169 -24.18 -6.21 -35.56
CA GLY A 169 -25.14 -5.96 -34.47
C GLY A 169 -25.09 -4.54 -33.93
N PRO A 170 -25.97 -4.22 -32.97
CA PRO A 170 -25.87 -2.98 -32.21
C PRO A 170 -24.48 -2.85 -31.55
N PRO A 171 -23.89 -1.64 -31.49
CA PRO A 171 -22.56 -1.43 -30.93
C PRO A 171 -22.57 -1.47 -29.39
N VAL A 172 -22.90 -2.62 -28.81
CA VAL A 172 -23.08 -2.77 -27.35
C VAL A 172 -21.84 -2.35 -26.56
N HIS A 173 -20.65 -2.53 -27.13
CA HIS A 173 -19.37 -2.12 -26.54
C HIS A 173 -19.25 -0.60 -26.32
N THR A 174 -20.02 0.23 -27.04
CA THR A 174 -20.01 1.69 -26.84
C THR A 174 -20.96 2.16 -25.74
N SER A 175 -21.70 1.25 -25.10
CA SER A 175 -22.56 1.59 -23.97
C SER A 175 -21.73 2.00 -22.77
N MET A 176 -22.13 3.06 -22.06
CA MET A 176 -21.52 3.45 -20.78
C MET A 176 -21.59 2.32 -19.74
N LYS A 177 -22.59 1.45 -19.81
CA LYS A 177 -22.72 0.27 -18.93
C LYS A 177 -21.71 -0.83 -19.24
N ALA A 178 -21.08 -0.77 -20.42
CA ALA A 178 -20.02 -1.68 -20.80
C ALA A 178 -18.64 -1.17 -20.33
N CYS A 179 -18.50 0.07 -19.89
CA CYS A 179 -17.24 0.62 -19.41
C CYS A 179 -16.93 0.16 -17.98
N VAL A 180 -15.65 -0.11 -17.70
CA VAL A 180 -15.15 -0.30 -16.34
C VAL A 180 -14.82 1.06 -15.73
N ALA A 181 -15.00 1.21 -14.42
CA ALA A 181 -14.63 2.42 -13.72
C ALA A 181 -13.10 2.56 -13.71
N ALA A 182 -12.60 3.67 -14.26
CA ALA A 182 -11.18 3.98 -14.32
C ALA A 182 -10.85 5.11 -13.34
N TYR A 183 -9.90 4.87 -12.46
CA TYR A 183 -9.42 5.87 -11.51
C TYR A 183 -8.38 6.77 -12.19
N PRO A 184 -8.38 8.09 -11.93
CA PRO A 184 -7.22 8.91 -12.25
C PRO A 184 -5.99 8.31 -11.58
N SER A 185 -4.95 8.03 -12.37
CA SER A 185 -3.72 7.41 -11.89
C SER A 185 -2.51 8.05 -12.56
N THR A 186 -1.38 8.04 -11.87
CA THR A 186 -0.10 8.53 -12.41
C THR A 186 1.07 7.76 -11.79
N VAL A 187 2.23 7.82 -12.44
CA VAL A 187 3.48 7.39 -11.83
C VAL A 187 4.23 8.63 -11.37
N GLN A 188 4.59 8.68 -10.08
CA GLN A 188 5.45 9.71 -9.51
C GLN A 188 6.41 9.07 -8.52
N HIS A 189 7.70 9.40 -8.63
CA HIS A 189 8.80 8.79 -7.86
C HIS A 189 8.77 7.26 -7.89
N ASP A 190 8.64 6.66 -9.08
CA ASP A 190 8.55 5.20 -9.29
C ASP A 190 7.44 4.49 -8.49
N ILE A 191 6.40 5.21 -8.10
CA ILE A 191 5.21 4.68 -7.42
C ILE A 191 3.99 4.94 -8.30
N VAL A 192 3.13 3.93 -8.46
CA VAL A 192 1.80 4.11 -9.03
C VAL A 192 0.91 4.75 -7.97
N TRP A 193 0.36 5.92 -8.26
CA TRP A 193 -0.61 6.63 -7.43
C TRP A 193 -1.98 6.58 -8.08
N PHE A 194 -3.04 6.54 -7.26
CA PHE A 194 -4.42 6.67 -7.73
C PHE A 194 -5.22 7.66 -6.89
N TRP A 195 -6.20 8.27 -7.55
CA TRP A 195 -7.23 9.08 -6.92
C TRP A 195 -8.50 8.23 -6.79
N PRO A 196 -9.00 7.94 -5.58
CA PRO A 196 -10.04 6.97 -5.30
C PRO A 196 -11.45 7.50 -5.61
N ASN A 197 -11.62 8.17 -6.74
CA ASN A 197 -12.90 8.70 -7.18
C ASN A 197 -12.97 8.71 -8.71
N THR A 198 -13.92 7.97 -9.27
CA THR A 198 -14.10 7.78 -10.71
C THR A 198 -15.10 8.77 -11.33
N ASP A 199 -15.61 9.75 -10.56
CA ASP A 199 -16.46 10.80 -11.11
C ASP A 199 -15.71 11.51 -12.27
N PRO A 200 -16.33 11.64 -13.46
CA PRO A 200 -15.70 12.27 -14.61
C PRO A 200 -15.10 13.65 -14.34
N LYS A 201 -15.61 14.39 -13.35
CA LYS A 201 -15.07 15.70 -12.93
C LYS A 201 -13.66 15.62 -12.34
N HIS A 202 -13.17 14.44 -11.99
CA HIS A 202 -11.83 14.20 -11.45
C HIS A 202 -10.87 13.59 -12.47
N LYS A 203 -11.30 13.35 -13.72
CA LYS A 203 -10.44 12.75 -14.75
C LYS A 203 -9.12 13.51 -14.96
N ASP A 204 -9.14 14.83 -14.79
CA ASP A 204 -8.00 15.73 -14.93
C ASP A 204 -7.45 16.22 -13.58
N ILE A 205 -7.76 15.52 -12.47
CA ILE A 205 -7.42 15.96 -11.11
C ILE A 205 -5.92 16.25 -10.94
N ILE A 206 -5.08 15.53 -11.67
CA ILE A 206 -3.62 15.72 -11.72
C ILE A 206 -3.23 17.18 -12.04
N THR A 207 -4.01 17.90 -12.85
CA THR A 207 -3.74 19.31 -13.20
C THR A 207 -4.01 20.29 -12.04
N ARG A 208 -4.86 19.89 -11.09
CA ARG A 208 -5.30 20.73 -9.96
C ARG A 208 -4.65 20.30 -8.64
N LYS A 209 -4.37 19.01 -8.48
CA LYS A 209 -3.77 18.40 -7.30
C LYS A 209 -2.91 17.23 -7.74
N GLN A 210 -1.61 17.32 -7.50
CA GLN A 210 -0.62 16.27 -7.78
C GLN A 210 -0.51 15.32 -6.57
N PRO A 211 -0.02 14.08 -6.76
CA PRO A 211 0.47 13.28 -5.64
C PRO A 211 1.54 14.06 -4.85
N PRO A 212 1.68 13.82 -3.55
CA PRO A 212 2.66 14.53 -2.74
C PRO A 212 4.07 14.45 -3.33
N PHE A 213 4.71 15.61 -3.47
CA PHE A 213 6.08 15.69 -3.96
C PHE A 213 7.05 15.42 -2.81
N ILE A 214 7.96 14.46 -3.00
CA ILE A 214 8.92 13.98 -2.00
C ILE A 214 10.32 14.14 -2.61
N PRO A 215 10.98 15.30 -2.41
CA PRO A 215 12.23 15.62 -3.10
C PRO A 215 13.36 14.62 -2.81
N GLU A 216 13.35 14.00 -1.63
CA GLU A 216 14.36 13.02 -1.19
C GLU A 216 14.37 11.75 -2.07
N LEU A 217 13.28 11.46 -2.80
CA LEU A 217 13.22 10.31 -3.71
C LEU A 217 13.92 10.55 -5.06
N ASP A 218 14.17 11.82 -5.41
CA ASP A 218 14.86 12.24 -6.63
C ASP A 218 16.29 12.76 -6.35
N ASP A 219 16.65 12.94 -5.07
CA ASP A 219 17.96 13.40 -4.66
C ASP A 219 18.98 12.23 -4.64
N PRO A 220 20.04 12.27 -5.47
CA PRO A 220 21.05 11.21 -5.53
C PRO A 220 21.90 11.08 -4.25
N SER A 221 21.83 12.04 -3.32
CA SER A 221 22.46 11.93 -2.00
C SER A 221 21.69 10.99 -1.06
N PHE A 222 20.45 10.65 -1.39
CA PHE A 222 19.62 9.71 -0.64
C PHE A 222 19.68 8.31 -1.24
N THR A 223 19.58 7.30 -0.38
CA THR A 223 19.34 5.93 -0.81
C THR A 223 17.85 5.65 -0.81
N LYS A 224 17.30 5.32 -1.98
CA LYS A 224 15.90 4.96 -2.16
C LYS A 224 15.70 3.45 -1.99
N TYR A 225 14.97 3.05 -0.97
CA TYR A 225 14.48 1.67 -0.81
C TYR A 225 12.97 1.63 -1.04
N MET A 226 12.54 0.76 -1.95
CA MET A 226 11.14 0.55 -2.28
C MET A 226 10.75 -0.89 -2.01
N GLY A 227 9.55 -1.05 -1.46
CA GLY A 227 8.94 -2.34 -1.27
C GLY A 227 7.55 -2.18 -0.69
N ASN A 228 6.84 -3.30 -0.60
CA ASN A 228 5.51 -3.36 -0.03
C ASN A 228 5.36 -4.58 0.87
N ARG A 229 4.51 -4.45 1.89
CA ARG A 229 4.15 -5.55 2.79
C ARG A 229 2.72 -5.41 3.24
N ASP A 230 1.97 -6.49 3.12
CA ASP A 230 0.66 -6.61 3.74
C ASP A 230 0.82 -7.00 5.21
N LEU A 231 0.22 -6.20 6.09
CA LEU A 231 0.21 -6.44 7.53
C LEU A 231 -1.21 -6.81 7.97
N PRO A 232 -1.39 -7.84 8.81
CA PRO A 232 -2.71 -8.35 9.17
C PRO A 232 -3.39 -7.51 10.28
N TYR A 233 -3.32 -6.19 10.17
CA TYR A 233 -3.92 -5.24 11.12
C TYR A 233 -4.25 -3.90 10.42
N GLY A 234 -5.03 -3.06 11.10
CA GLY A 234 -5.50 -1.79 10.55
C GLY A 234 -4.37 -0.77 10.33
N TYR A 235 -4.57 0.10 9.34
CA TYR A 235 -3.68 1.23 9.04
C TYR A 235 -3.50 2.16 10.24
N ASP A 236 -4.57 2.41 10.99
CA ASP A 236 -4.59 3.19 12.22
C ASP A 236 -3.61 2.64 13.27
N VAL A 237 -3.59 1.32 13.48
CA VAL A 237 -2.67 0.67 14.41
C VAL A 237 -1.22 0.80 13.96
N LEU A 238 -0.96 0.72 12.65
CA LEU A 238 0.39 0.93 12.11
C LEU A 238 0.87 2.36 12.36
N ILE A 239 0.00 3.34 12.10
CA ILE A 239 0.32 4.75 12.32
C ILE A 239 0.53 5.03 13.80
N GLU A 240 -0.34 4.55 14.69
CA GLU A 240 -0.14 4.69 16.14
C GLU A 240 1.22 4.13 16.57
N ASN A 241 1.58 2.92 16.10
CA ASN A 241 2.87 2.32 16.41
C ASN A 241 4.06 3.13 15.87
N LEU A 242 3.95 3.68 14.66
CA LEU A 242 5.02 4.46 14.05
C LEU A 242 5.29 5.77 14.82
N LEU A 243 4.24 6.33 15.43
CA LEU A 243 4.28 7.64 16.05
C LEU A 243 4.55 7.60 17.55
N ASP A 244 4.53 6.43 18.18
CA ASP A 244 4.82 6.27 19.60
C ASP A 244 6.29 5.86 19.83
N PRO A 245 7.22 6.77 20.17
CA PRO A 245 8.60 6.36 20.47
C PRO A 245 8.72 5.53 21.76
N ALA A 246 7.68 5.45 22.60
CA ALA A 246 7.75 4.76 23.90
C ALA A 246 7.99 3.26 23.73
N HIS A 247 7.61 2.68 22.59
CA HIS A 247 7.84 1.26 22.33
C HIS A 247 9.30 0.95 21.97
N LEU A 248 10.11 1.94 21.58
CA LEU A 248 11.47 1.72 21.06
C LEU A 248 12.39 0.99 22.04
N PRO A 249 12.51 1.40 23.33
CA PRO A 249 13.39 0.72 24.28
C PRO A 249 13.00 -0.74 24.56
N TYR A 250 11.72 -1.08 24.39
CA TYR A 250 11.19 -2.40 24.72
C TYR A 250 11.10 -3.32 23.50
N ALA A 251 10.32 -2.91 22.49
CA ALA A 251 10.02 -3.74 21.33
C ALA A 251 11.21 -3.90 20.39
N HIS A 252 12.15 -2.94 20.41
CA HIS A 252 13.34 -2.94 19.58
C HIS A 252 14.63 -3.13 20.40
N TYR A 253 14.52 -3.65 21.63
CA TYR A 253 15.66 -3.90 22.51
C TYR A 253 16.74 -4.75 21.83
N GLY A 254 17.94 -4.19 21.70
CA GLY A 254 19.08 -4.85 21.05
C GLY A 254 19.00 -4.97 19.52
N LEU A 255 17.93 -4.44 18.91
CA LEU A 255 17.74 -4.39 17.45
C LEU A 255 17.98 -2.99 16.90
N VAL A 256 17.56 -1.97 17.63
CA VAL A 256 17.71 -0.56 17.26
C VAL A 256 18.40 0.18 18.40
N THR A 257 19.33 1.06 18.06
CA THR A 257 19.92 1.98 19.02
C THR A 257 18.93 3.12 19.26
N ALA A 258 18.27 3.11 20.40
CA ALA A 258 17.47 4.24 20.87
C ALA A 258 18.37 5.26 21.61
N PRO A 259 18.03 6.56 21.58
CA PRO A 259 18.60 7.55 22.48
C PRO A 259 18.55 7.08 23.94
N GLU A 260 19.65 7.25 24.65
CA GLU A 260 19.74 6.86 26.06
C GLU A 260 19.11 7.94 26.93
N GLN A 261 18.08 7.59 27.71
CA GLN A 261 17.51 8.50 28.69
C GLN A 261 18.44 8.66 29.90
N GLU A 262 18.60 9.89 30.40
CA GLU A 262 19.35 10.16 31.63
C GLU A 262 18.70 9.49 32.85
N VAL A 263 17.37 9.50 32.91
CA VAL A 263 16.59 8.87 33.97
C VAL A 263 15.83 7.68 33.39
N LYS A 264 16.26 6.47 33.75
CA LYS A 264 15.61 5.22 33.34
C LYS A 264 14.71 4.71 34.46
N SER A 265 13.50 4.30 34.09
CA SER A 265 12.53 3.68 35.01
C SER A 265 12.83 2.19 35.24
N ASP A 266 13.48 1.54 34.27
CA ASP A 266 13.82 0.12 34.31
C ASP A 266 15.09 -0.21 33.52
N ARG A 267 15.36 -1.52 33.32
CA ARG A 267 16.57 -2.02 32.66
C ARG A 267 16.55 -1.74 31.16
N GLU A 268 15.39 -1.83 30.54
CA GLU A 268 15.16 -1.61 29.12
C GLU A 268 15.34 -0.13 28.76
N GLY A 269 15.18 0.76 29.74
CA GLY A 269 15.53 2.17 29.63
C GLY A 269 14.35 3.06 29.28
N GLY A 270 13.13 2.61 29.56
CA GLY A 270 11.95 3.44 29.39
C GLY A 270 11.83 4.50 30.48
N GLY A 271 11.08 5.55 30.17
CA GLY A 271 10.84 6.66 31.08
C GLY A 271 9.96 7.72 30.44
N PRO A 272 9.64 8.80 31.18
CA PRO A 272 8.84 9.90 30.66
C PRO A 272 9.48 10.50 29.39
N MET A 273 8.66 10.92 28.45
CA MET A 273 9.09 11.64 27.26
C MET A 273 8.22 12.88 27.10
N ASP A 274 8.86 14.01 26.82
CA ASP A 274 8.17 15.23 26.51
C ASP A 274 7.84 15.26 25.01
N LEU A 275 6.54 15.37 24.70
CA LEU A 275 6.03 15.47 23.34
C LEU A 275 5.45 16.88 23.14
N SER A 276 5.93 17.59 22.13
CA SER A 276 5.44 18.91 21.77
C SER A 276 4.88 18.92 20.35
N VAL A 277 3.55 19.01 20.25
CA VAL A 277 2.85 19.14 18.98
C VAL A 277 2.95 20.58 18.50
N LYS A 278 3.84 20.82 17.53
CA LYS A 278 4.07 22.15 16.93
C LYS A 278 2.95 22.54 15.97
N LYS A 279 2.35 21.56 15.29
CA LYS A 279 1.24 21.76 14.35
C LYS A 279 0.35 20.52 14.32
N LEU A 280 -0.97 20.73 14.33
CA LEU A 280 -1.97 19.68 14.13
C LEU A 280 -3.15 20.25 13.35
N ASP A 281 -3.48 19.63 12.20
CA ASP A 281 -4.66 19.94 11.40
C ASP A 281 -5.17 18.70 10.66
N SER A 282 -6.21 18.87 9.85
CA SER A 282 -6.80 17.77 9.06
C SER A 282 -5.83 17.14 8.05
N GLN A 283 -4.75 17.82 7.69
CA GLN A 283 -3.73 17.36 6.74
C GLN A 283 -2.55 16.68 7.43
N GLY A 284 -2.57 16.53 8.75
CA GLY A 284 -1.56 15.82 9.53
C GLY A 284 -1.00 16.67 10.66
N PHE A 285 0.25 16.39 11.05
CA PHE A 285 0.86 17.05 12.19
C PHE A 285 2.38 17.15 12.05
N PHE A 286 2.96 17.99 12.90
CA PHE A 286 4.38 18.12 13.11
C PHE A 286 4.63 18.19 14.60
N GLU A 287 5.48 17.30 15.10
CA GLU A 287 5.81 17.19 16.51
C GLU A 287 7.31 17.07 16.73
N ASN A 288 7.73 17.48 17.91
CA ASN A 288 9.06 17.24 18.43
C ASN A 288 8.97 16.27 19.61
N GLN A 289 9.81 15.25 19.57
CA GLN A 289 9.86 14.15 20.52
C GLN A 289 11.16 14.18 21.34
N ASP A 290 11.59 15.38 21.76
CA ASP A 290 12.81 15.62 22.55
C ASP A 290 14.02 14.81 22.05
N LEU A 291 14.41 13.75 22.76
CA LEU A 291 15.54 12.86 22.42
C LEU A 291 15.40 12.12 21.08
N PHE A 292 14.18 11.96 20.57
CA PHE A 292 13.88 11.20 19.34
C PHE A 292 13.73 12.11 18.11
N GLY A 293 13.89 13.42 18.27
CA GLY A 293 13.93 14.38 17.17
C GLY A 293 12.57 14.88 16.69
N ASP A 294 12.43 15.15 15.40
CA ASP A 294 11.22 15.73 14.81
C ASP A 294 10.49 14.69 13.93
N THR A 295 9.18 14.55 14.15
CA THR A 295 8.29 13.71 13.33
C THR A 295 7.26 14.58 12.63
N LYS A 296 7.08 14.35 11.32
CA LYS A 296 6.07 15.02 10.51
C LYS A 296 5.22 13.99 9.79
N PHE A 297 3.92 14.02 10.01
CA PHE A 297 2.97 13.23 9.24
C PHE A 297 2.18 14.13 8.29
N ILE A 298 2.10 13.73 7.03
CA ILE A 298 1.26 14.36 6.01
C ILE A 298 0.21 13.32 5.59
N ALA A 299 -1.04 13.63 5.89
CA ALA A 299 -2.16 12.79 5.53
C ALA A 299 -2.27 12.65 3.99
N PRO A 300 -2.68 11.47 3.49
CA PRO A 300 -3.13 10.32 4.27
C PRO A 300 -2.02 9.31 4.59
N CYS A 301 -0.77 9.48 4.14
CA CYS A 301 0.14 8.32 4.03
C CYS A 301 1.63 8.62 4.17
N ILE A 302 2.07 9.85 4.47
CA ILE A 302 3.51 10.17 4.43
C ILE A 302 4.00 10.54 5.81
N SER A 303 5.13 9.98 6.21
CA SER A 303 5.83 10.30 7.45
C SER A 303 7.28 10.67 7.15
N TYR A 304 7.73 11.74 7.77
CA TYR A 304 9.13 12.14 7.84
C TYR A 304 9.59 11.99 9.29
N ALA A 305 10.83 11.53 9.45
CA ALA A 305 11.51 11.49 10.74
C ALA A 305 12.93 12.06 10.59
N SER A 306 13.33 12.87 11.57
CA SER A 306 14.69 13.39 11.73
C SER A 306 15.15 13.14 13.16
N SER A 307 16.37 12.63 13.35
CA SER A 307 16.94 12.43 14.70
C SER A 307 17.35 13.73 15.40
N SER A 308 17.46 14.85 14.68
CA SER A 308 17.86 16.15 15.23
C SER A 308 16.82 17.25 14.92
N PRO A 309 16.41 18.05 15.92
CA PRO A 309 15.44 19.11 15.71
C PRO A 309 15.93 20.18 14.72
N GLY A 310 15.14 20.47 13.69
CA GLY A 310 15.45 21.50 12.68
C GLY A 310 16.35 21.07 11.52
N ASP A 311 16.83 19.82 11.50
CA ASP A 311 17.61 19.27 10.38
C ASP A 311 16.73 18.78 9.23
N ALA A 312 17.35 18.56 8.07
CA ALA A 312 16.72 17.89 6.93
C ALA A 312 16.29 16.47 7.33
N PRO A 313 15.18 15.93 6.78
CA PRO A 313 14.70 14.61 7.16
C PRO A 313 15.74 13.54 6.82
N GLU A 314 16.06 12.69 7.79
CA GLU A 314 16.96 11.55 7.60
C GLU A 314 16.23 10.35 7.01
N LYS A 315 14.91 10.27 7.24
CA LYS A 315 14.05 9.21 6.73
C LYS A 315 12.71 9.76 6.28
N VAL A 316 12.31 9.38 5.07
CA VAL A 316 10.96 9.57 4.56
C VAL A 316 10.34 8.21 4.30
N SER A 317 9.08 8.04 4.67
CA SER A 317 8.38 6.77 4.54
C SER A 317 6.92 6.99 4.13
N ILE A 318 6.40 6.07 3.33
CA ILE A 318 5.03 6.11 2.81
C ILE A 318 4.31 4.85 3.30
N TYR A 319 3.19 5.02 3.98
CA TYR A 319 2.38 3.97 4.62
C TYR A 319 0.93 4.07 4.15
N TYR A 320 0.33 2.97 3.71
CA TYR A 320 -1.03 2.95 3.15
C TYR A 320 -1.66 1.57 3.21
#